data_AF-E7S0E1-F1
#
_entry.id   AF-E7S0E1-F1
#
_cell.length_a   1.000
_cell.length_b   1.000
_cell.length_c   1.000
_cell.angle_alpha   90.00
_cell.angle_beta   90.00
_cell.angle_gamma   90.00
#
_symmetry.space_group_name_H-M   'P 1'
#
loop_
_entity.id
_entity.type
_entity.pdbx_description
1 polymer ?
#
loop_
_entity_poly.entity_id
_entity_poly.type
_entity_poly.pdbx_seq_one_letter_code
_entity_poly.pdbx_strand_id
1 'polypeptide(L)'
;MFLSRFKKFVLGLMALATIGLASSQAVAQTARSDYLLGPGDVLRIQVFQSQDLTVEARISESGVISYPLLGVVKLAGLSPQQAENLIATRLREGRFLQNPQVTLNVLQFRSQQVSVLGNVANPGRYPLETTGMRLSEILSVAGGVNETGSNNVLLMTTRNGRPQRLEIDLVEMFSTGDLSKDVVLQAGDTIFVNKAPNYYVYGQVQRPGQYVLDRGMTVAQAVAKGGGLTLRGTDRGIRLHRRVGDRNIQVLEPKLDDPIRPDDLIFVRESIF
;
A
#
# COMPACT_ATOMS: atom_id res chain seq x y z
N MET A 1 27.99 -59.98 52.58
CA MET A 1 29.04 -59.69 53.59
C MET A 1 30.20 -59.07 52.82
N PHE A 2 30.73 -57.89 53.09
CA PHE A 2 30.70 -56.97 54.22
C PHE A 2 31.12 -55.59 53.64
N LEU A 3 30.28 -54.56 53.83
CA LEU A 3 30.57 -53.29 54.50
C LEU A 3 31.77 -52.47 53.96
N SER A 4 31.55 -51.25 53.46
CA SER A 4 31.51 -49.98 54.26
C SER A 4 32.91 -49.59 54.77
N ARG A 5 33.48 -48.38 54.66
CA ARG A 5 32.94 -47.02 54.76
C ARG A 5 34.13 -46.06 54.64
N PHE A 6 34.02 -44.98 53.86
CA PHE A 6 34.54 -43.66 54.22
C PHE A 6 33.73 -42.61 53.43
N LYS A 7 32.58 -42.18 53.98
CA LYS A 7 32.33 -40.82 54.53
C LYS A 7 32.57 -39.73 53.47
N LYS A 8 31.53 -39.23 52.78
CA LYS A 8 30.53 -38.23 53.22
C LYS A 8 31.16 -36.92 53.73
N PHE A 9 31.11 -35.89 52.88
CA PHE A 9 30.98 -34.43 53.10
C PHE A 9 31.52 -33.82 51.79
N VAL A 10 30.71 -33.30 50.86
CA VAL A 10 29.99 -32.03 50.97
C VAL A 10 28.73 -32.11 50.11
N LEU A 11 27.59 -31.99 50.77
CA LEU A 11 26.28 -31.71 50.18
C LEU A 11 25.92 -30.29 50.64
N GLY A 12 25.69 -29.35 49.73
CA GLY A 12 25.13 -28.04 50.07
C GLY A 12 25.54 -26.92 49.11
N LEU A 13 24.53 -26.26 48.54
CA LEU A 13 24.57 -25.02 47.74
C LEU A 13 25.02 -25.11 46.26
N MET A 14 24.08 -25.44 45.39
CA MET A 14 23.50 -24.43 44.48
C MET A 14 22.30 -25.04 43.73
N ALA A 15 21.12 -24.83 44.31
CA ALA A 15 19.89 -24.75 43.54
C ALA A 15 19.91 -23.41 42.81
N LEU A 16 19.84 -23.44 41.47
CA LEU A 16 19.27 -22.47 40.52
C LEU A 16 20.04 -22.56 39.21
N ALA A 17 19.43 -23.16 38.19
CA ALA A 17 19.38 -22.60 36.83
C ALA A 17 18.84 -23.65 35.85
N THR A 18 17.56 -23.45 35.49
CA THR A 18 17.05 -23.54 34.11
C THR A 18 17.11 -24.88 33.37
N ILE A 19 16.04 -25.65 33.57
CA ILE A 19 15.14 -26.22 32.55
C ILE A 19 15.65 -26.01 31.10
N GLY A 20 16.28 -27.04 30.55
CA GLY A 20 16.65 -27.10 29.14
C GLY A 20 15.47 -27.49 28.25
N LEU A 21 14.93 -26.48 27.56
CA LEU A 21 14.54 -26.48 26.14
C LEU A 21 13.73 -27.69 25.63
N ALA A 22 12.46 -27.76 26.01
CA ALA A 22 11.45 -28.30 25.11
C ALA A 22 11.18 -27.24 24.02
N SER A 23 11.78 -27.42 22.84
CA SER A 23 11.43 -26.64 21.66
C SER A 23 10.03 -27.05 21.20
N SER A 24 9.01 -26.41 21.78
CA SER A 24 7.73 -26.22 21.14
C SER A 24 7.98 -25.42 19.87
N GLN A 25 8.18 -26.11 18.75
CA GLN A 25 7.85 -25.53 17.46
C GLN A 25 6.33 -25.39 17.45
N ALA A 26 5.85 -24.34 18.13
CA ALA A 26 4.59 -23.74 17.83
C ALA A 26 4.69 -23.36 16.35
N VAL A 27 4.02 -24.17 15.53
CA VAL A 27 3.68 -23.85 14.16
C VAL A 27 2.95 -22.52 14.24
N ALA A 28 3.70 -21.42 14.13
CA ALA A 28 3.15 -20.15 13.74
C ALA A 28 2.76 -20.31 12.27
N GLN A 29 1.68 -21.06 12.04
CA GLN A 29 0.75 -20.75 10.98
C GLN A 29 0.25 -19.35 11.33
N THR A 30 1.05 -18.36 10.93
CA THR A 30 0.59 -16.99 10.79
C THR A 30 -0.69 -17.13 10.00
N ALA A 31 -1.82 -16.84 10.65
CA ALA A 31 -3.12 -16.88 10.02
C ALA A 31 -2.99 -16.01 8.76
N ARG A 32 -2.84 -16.66 7.60
CA ARG A 32 -3.20 -16.06 6.32
C ARG A 32 -4.66 -15.77 6.52
N SER A 33 -4.95 -14.54 6.90
CA SER A 33 -6.32 -14.13 7.15
C SER A 33 -6.96 -14.19 5.78
N ASP A 34 -7.76 -15.23 5.59
CA ASP A 34 -8.42 -15.51 4.34
C ASP A 34 -9.38 -14.35 4.06
N TYR A 35 -9.45 -13.96 2.79
CA TYR A 35 -10.40 -12.96 2.33
C TYR A 35 -11.80 -13.28 2.87
N LEU A 36 -12.48 -12.25 3.38
CA LEU A 36 -13.84 -12.34 3.88
C LEU A 36 -14.81 -11.80 2.83
N LEU A 37 -15.85 -12.60 2.56
CA LEU A 37 -16.94 -12.23 1.67
C LEU A 37 -17.68 -11.01 2.24
N GLY A 38 -18.12 -10.11 1.37
CA GLY A 38 -18.83 -8.90 1.75
C GLY A 38 -19.79 -8.40 0.68
N PRO A 39 -20.56 -7.35 1.00
CA PRO A 39 -21.52 -6.77 0.07
C PRO A 39 -20.92 -6.40 -1.28
N GLY A 40 -21.64 -6.74 -2.35
CA GLY A 40 -21.24 -6.44 -3.72
C GLY A 40 -20.39 -7.50 -4.41
N ASP A 41 -19.80 -8.46 -3.68
CA ASP A 41 -19.04 -9.55 -4.29
C ASP A 41 -19.91 -10.39 -5.21
N VAL A 42 -19.32 -10.87 -6.30
CA VAL A 42 -19.99 -11.76 -7.24
C VAL A 42 -19.38 -13.15 -7.09
N LEU A 43 -20.21 -14.12 -6.80
CA LEU A 43 -19.82 -15.49 -6.50
C LEU A 43 -20.40 -16.45 -7.52
N ARG A 44 -19.66 -17.51 -7.82
CA ARG A 44 -20.13 -18.69 -8.54
C ARG A 44 -20.09 -19.87 -7.60
N ILE A 45 -21.27 -20.38 -7.27
CA ILE A 45 -21.43 -21.53 -6.38
C ILE A 45 -21.81 -22.72 -7.24
N GLN A 46 -21.09 -23.82 -7.09
CA GLN A 46 -21.30 -25.05 -7.83
C GLN A 46 -21.50 -26.20 -6.85
N VAL A 47 -22.45 -27.08 -7.16
CA VAL A 47 -22.66 -28.31 -6.41
C VAL A 47 -22.36 -29.47 -7.35
N PHE A 48 -21.47 -30.37 -6.92
CA PHE A 48 -21.08 -31.52 -7.74
C PHE A 48 -22.31 -32.34 -8.16
N GLN A 49 -22.35 -32.73 -9.44
CA GLN A 49 -23.47 -33.47 -10.05
C GLN A 49 -24.85 -32.81 -9.98
N SER A 50 -24.94 -31.53 -9.58
CA SER A 50 -26.20 -30.79 -9.46
C SER A 50 -26.11 -29.44 -10.20
N GLN A 51 -26.26 -29.46 -11.53
CA GLN A 51 -26.20 -28.24 -12.34
C GLN A 51 -27.31 -27.24 -12.00
N ASP A 52 -28.50 -27.74 -11.62
CA ASP A 52 -29.66 -26.91 -11.24
C ASP A 52 -29.42 -26.08 -9.97
N LEU A 53 -28.41 -26.44 -9.17
CA LEU A 53 -27.99 -25.72 -7.97
C LEU A 53 -26.78 -24.82 -8.22
N THR A 54 -26.30 -24.75 -9.46
CA THR A 54 -25.21 -23.83 -9.81
C THR A 54 -25.75 -22.42 -9.97
N VAL A 55 -25.20 -21.49 -9.19
CA VAL A 55 -25.68 -20.10 -9.16
C VAL A 55 -24.53 -19.13 -9.26
N GLU A 56 -24.71 -18.14 -10.13
CA GLU A 56 -23.91 -16.91 -10.12
C GLU A 56 -24.74 -15.81 -9.45
N ALA A 57 -24.34 -15.42 -8.24
CA ALA A 57 -25.07 -14.48 -7.41
C ALA A 57 -24.17 -13.36 -6.90
N ARG A 58 -24.75 -12.17 -6.80
CA ARG A 58 -24.14 -11.03 -6.13
C ARG A 58 -24.61 -10.98 -4.67
N ILE A 59 -23.67 -10.81 -3.74
CA ILE A 59 -24.00 -10.58 -2.33
C ILE A 59 -24.68 -9.20 -2.21
N SER A 60 -25.88 -9.18 -1.62
CA SER A 60 -26.63 -7.95 -1.39
C SER A 60 -25.96 -7.02 -0.38
N GLU A 61 -26.44 -5.78 -0.28
CA GLU A 61 -26.02 -4.83 0.77
C GLU A 61 -26.29 -5.35 2.19
N SER A 62 -27.31 -6.19 2.36
CA SER A 62 -27.61 -6.88 3.63
C SER A 62 -26.72 -8.10 3.90
N GLY A 63 -25.80 -8.43 2.98
CA GLY A 63 -24.83 -9.51 3.15
C GLY A 63 -25.36 -10.92 2.85
N VAL A 64 -26.44 -11.01 2.07
CA VAL A 64 -27.10 -12.28 1.76
C VAL A 64 -27.14 -12.56 0.26
N ILE A 65 -27.37 -13.81 -0.12
CA ILE A 65 -27.71 -14.23 -1.47
C ILE A 65 -29.04 -15.00 -1.46
N SER A 66 -29.70 -15.06 -2.63
CA SER A 66 -30.77 -16.03 -2.87
C SER A 66 -30.17 -17.29 -3.46
N TYR A 67 -30.44 -18.44 -2.84
CA TYR A 67 -29.92 -19.74 -3.24
C TYR A 67 -31.07 -20.75 -3.40
N PRO A 68 -31.12 -21.52 -4.50
CA PRO A 68 -32.15 -22.53 -4.73
C PRO A 68 -32.30 -23.49 -3.54
N LEU A 69 -33.55 -23.83 -3.20
CA LEU A 69 -33.95 -24.68 -2.07
C LEU A 69 -33.69 -24.09 -0.67
N LEU A 70 -32.64 -23.28 -0.51
CA LEU A 70 -32.27 -22.68 0.77
C LEU A 70 -32.86 -21.29 1.00
N GLY A 71 -33.37 -20.64 -0.05
CA GLY A 71 -33.86 -19.26 0.00
C GLY A 71 -32.73 -18.29 0.32
N VAL A 72 -32.92 -17.45 1.34
CA VAL A 72 -31.95 -16.42 1.70
C VAL A 72 -30.83 -17.00 2.58
N VAL A 73 -29.59 -16.88 2.11
CA VAL A 73 -28.39 -17.36 2.82
C VAL A 73 -27.46 -16.19 3.10
N LYS A 74 -27.09 -16.00 4.38
CA LYS A 74 -26.12 -14.97 4.79
C LYS A 74 -24.70 -15.47 4.59
N LEU A 75 -23.94 -14.77 3.74
CA LEU A 75 -22.55 -15.11 3.40
C LEU A 75 -21.55 -14.04 3.80
N ALA A 76 -21.97 -12.78 3.96
CA ALA A 76 -21.06 -11.72 4.36
C ALA A 76 -20.42 -11.99 5.74
N GLY A 77 -19.11 -11.76 5.82
CA GLY A 77 -18.28 -12.03 6.99
C GLY A 77 -17.72 -13.45 7.05
N LEU A 78 -18.11 -14.36 6.14
CA LEU A 78 -17.55 -15.70 6.04
C LEU A 78 -16.37 -15.73 5.05
N SER A 79 -15.42 -16.62 5.29
CA SER A 79 -14.46 -17.01 4.24
C SER A 79 -15.16 -17.88 3.17
N PRO A 80 -14.62 -17.96 1.95
CA PRO A 80 -15.11 -18.88 0.91
C PRO A 80 -15.35 -20.30 1.43
N GLN A 81 -14.38 -20.85 2.17
CA GLN A 81 -14.46 -22.20 2.74
C GLN A 81 -15.60 -22.34 3.77
N GLN A 82 -15.79 -21.32 4.61
CA GLN A 82 -16.87 -21.30 5.59
C GLN A 82 -18.25 -21.21 4.90
N ALA A 83 -18.35 -20.41 3.84
CA ALA A 83 -19.56 -20.30 3.04
C ALA A 83 -19.91 -21.62 2.31
N GLU A 84 -18.92 -22.31 1.74
CA GLU A 84 -19.10 -23.66 1.16
C GLU A 84 -19.66 -24.65 2.19
N ASN A 85 -19.01 -24.71 3.36
CA ASN A 85 -19.42 -25.62 4.44
C ASN A 85 -20.82 -25.30 4.96
N LEU A 86 -21.17 -24.01 5.05
CA LEU A 86 -22.50 -23.56 5.45
C LEU A 86 -23.57 -24.03 4.45
N ILE A 87 -23.34 -23.81 3.16
CA ILE A 87 -24.28 -24.21 2.10
C ILE A 87 -24.43 -25.73 2.06
N ALA A 88 -23.32 -26.47 2.12
CA ALA A 88 -23.32 -27.93 2.15
C ALA A 88 -24.12 -28.47 3.35
N THR A 89 -23.94 -27.86 4.53
CA THR A 89 -24.65 -28.27 5.75
C THR A 89 -26.15 -28.01 5.63
N ARG A 90 -26.55 -26.82 5.15
CA ARG A 90 -27.97 -26.50 4.97
C ARG A 90 -28.67 -27.36 3.92
N LEU A 91 -27.99 -27.72 2.83
CA LEU A 91 -28.52 -28.64 1.81
C LEU A 91 -28.76 -30.05 2.39
N ARG A 92 -27.87 -30.49 3.30
CA ARG A 92 -27.99 -31.78 3.98
C ARG A 92 -29.11 -31.79 5.01
N GLU A 93 -29.18 -30.77 5.87
CA GLU A 93 -30.19 -30.63 6.92
C GLU A 93 -31.60 -30.46 6.33
N GLY A 94 -31.73 -29.73 5.22
CA GLY A 94 -32.97 -29.62 4.45
C GLY A 94 -33.39 -30.92 3.74
N ARG A 95 -32.59 -32.00 3.84
CA ARG A 95 -32.81 -33.29 3.17
C ARG A 95 -32.90 -33.18 1.64
N PHE A 96 -32.30 -32.13 1.07
CA PHE A 96 -32.26 -31.93 -0.38
C PHE A 96 -31.17 -32.80 -1.02
N LEU A 97 -30.03 -32.96 -0.34
CA LEU A 97 -28.89 -33.77 -0.80
C LEU A 97 -28.25 -34.53 0.37
N GLN A 98 -27.83 -35.77 0.15
CA GLN A 98 -27.21 -36.58 1.21
C GLN A 98 -25.74 -36.20 1.47
N ASN A 99 -24.95 -36.02 0.41
CA ASN A 99 -23.52 -35.65 0.52
C ASN A 99 -23.17 -34.53 -0.47
N PRO A 100 -23.66 -33.31 -0.26
CA PRO A 100 -23.38 -32.18 -1.16
C PRO A 100 -21.90 -31.79 -1.11
N GLN A 101 -21.24 -31.79 -2.26
CA GLN A 101 -19.90 -31.21 -2.44
C GLN A 101 -20.06 -29.85 -3.10
N VAL A 102 -19.75 -28.79 -2.36
CA VAL A 102 -19.98 -27.40 -2.77
C VAL A 102 -18.62 -26.74 -3.02
N THR A 103 -18.52 -26.02 -4.13
CA THR A 103 -17.35 -25.19 -4.47
C THR A 103 -17.83 -23.76 -4.73
N LEU A 104 -17.14 -22.78 -4.14
CA LEU A 104 -17.47 -21.37 -4.25
C LEU A 104 -16.25 -20.62 -4.79
N ASN A 105 -16.43 -20.01 -5.96
CA ASN A 105 -15.44 -19.15 -6.58
C ASN A 105 -15.89 -17.69 -6.52
N VAL A 106 -15.03 -16.79 -6.06
CA VAL A 106 -15.28 -15.36 -6.11
C VAL A 106 -14.91 -14.87 -7.51
N LEU A 107 -15.90 -14.48 -8.30
CA LEU A 107 -15.70 -13.95 -9.65
C LEU A 107 -15.30 -12.47 -9.63
N GLN A 108 -15.82 -11.69 -8.69
CA GLN A 108 -15.48 -10.27 -8.53
C GLN A 108 -15.40 -9.90 -7.05
N PHE A 109 -14.21 -9.45 -6.62
CA PHE A 109 -13.92 -8.96 -5.28
C PHE A 109 -14.29 -7.48 -5.18
N ARG A 110 -15.54 -7.13 -4.89
CA ARG A 110 -16.01 -5.74 -4.83
C ARG A 110 -16.05 -5.17 -3.40
N SER A 111 -16.18 -6.03 -2.41
CA SER A 111 -16.31 -5.63 -1.01
C SER A 111 -14.98 -5.21 -0.38
N GLN A 112 -13.87 -5.80 -0.83
CA GLN A 112 -12.53 -5.51 -0.35
C GLN A 112 -11.67 -4.94 -1.48
N GLN A 113 -11.83 -3.65 -1.74
CA GLN A 113 -11.04 -2.93 -2.73
C GLN A 113 -10.48 -1.64 -2.14
N VAL A 114 -9.39 -1.18 -2.74
CA VAL A 114 -8.83 0.17 -2.55
C VAL A 114 -8.90 0.95 -3.84
N SER A 115 -8.92 2.27 -3.75
CA SER A 115 -8.84 3.16 -4.91
C SER A 115 -7.44 3.73 -5.03
N VAL A 116 -6.80 3.56 -6.19
CA VAL A 116 -5.52 4.19 -6.52
C VAL A 116 -5.76 5.25 -7.58
N LEU A 117 -5.44 6.49 -7.26
CA LEU A 117 -5.79 7.66 -8.06
C LEU A 117 -4.57 8.59 -8.23
N GLY A 118 -4.64 9.47 -9.23
CA GLY A 118 -3.61 10.48 -9.48
C GLY A 118 -2.51 10.01 -10.43
N ASN A 119 -1.28 10.44 -10.19
CA ASN A 119 -0.13 10.26 -11.09
C ASN A 119 0.54 8.88 -10.90
N VAL A 120 -0.22 7.82 -11.16
CA VAL A 120 0.27 6.43 -11.25
C VAL A 120 0.11 5.93 -12.68
N ALA A 121 0.78 4.83 -13.03
CA ALA A 121 0.71 4.28 -14.38
C ALA A 121 -0.71 3.82 -14.74
N ASN A 122 -1.38 3.10 -13.82
CA ASN A 122 -2.74 2.60 -14.01
C ASN A 122 -3.64 3.03 -12.84
N PRO A 123 -4.31 4.18 -12.91
CA PRO A 123 -5.31 4.57 -11.91
C PRO A 123 -6.53 3.65 -11.97
N GLY A 124 -7.10 3.29 -10.81
CA GLY A 124 -8.24 2.37 -10.77
C GLY A 124 -8.59 1.85 -9.39
N ARG A 125 -9.54 0.92 -9.35
CA ARG A 125 -9.87 0.16 -8.15
C ARG A 125 -9.16 -1.18 -8.18
N TYR A 126 -8.53 -1.53 -7.06
CA TYR A 126 -7.74 -2.74 -6.92
C TYR A 126 -8.30 -3.61 -5.80
N PRO A 127 -8.55 -4.90 -6.05
CA PRO A 127 -8.98 -5.82 -5.00
C PRO A 127 -7.86 -6.09 -4.01
N LEU A 128 -8.23 -6.26 -2.74
CA LEU A 128 -7.35 -6.78 -1.70
C LEU A 128 -7.52 -8.30 -1.66
N GLU A 129 -6.71 -9.00 -2.47
CA GLU A 129 -6.82 -10.46 -2.65
C GLU A 129 -6.38 -11.23 -1.40
N THR A 130 -5.47 -10.65 -0.61
CA THR A 130 -4.95 -11.26 0.62
C THR A 130 -5.02 -10.25 1.77
N THR A 131 -5.31 -10.74 2.99
CA THR A 131 -5.21 -9.87 4.16
C THR A 131 -3.75 -9.51 4.40
N GLY A 132 -3.51 -8.23 4.66
CA GLY A 132 -2.16 -7.73 4.91
C GLY A 132 -1.49 -7.07 3.71
N MET A 133 -2.18 -7.00 2.56
CA MET A 133 -1.68 -6.25 1.41
C MET A 133 -1.35 -4.81 1.79
N ARG A 134 -0.17 -4.37 1.36
CA ARG A 134 0.41 -3.08 1.77
C ARG A 134 0.33 -2.04 0.67
N LEU A 135 0.59 -0.79 1.05
CA LEU A 135 0.65 0.35 0.14
C LEU A 135 1.64 0.10 -1.02
N SER A 136 2.86 -0.35 -0.70
CA SER A 136 3.91 -0.61 -1.68
C SER A 136 3.50 -1.64 -2.73
N GLU A 137 2.85 -2.72 -2.30
CA GLU A 137 2.35 -3.79 -3.16
C GLU A 137 1.26 -3.28 -4.11
N ILE A 138 0.26 -2.58 -3.59
CA ILE A 138 -0.82 -2.02 -4.42
C ILE A 138 -0.30 -0.98 -5.41
N LEU A 139 0.64 -0.12 -5.02
CA LEU A 139 1.27 0.81 -5.95
C LEU A 139 2.04 0.07 -7.04
N SER A 140 2.69 -1.06 -6.70
CA SER A 140 3.39 -1.90 -7.69
C SER A 140 2.42 -2.56 -8.68
N VAL A 141 1.29 -3.08 -8.19
CA VAL A 141 0.21 -3.62 -9.05
C VAL A 141 -0.37 -2.54 -9.95
N ALA A 142 -0.47 -1.30 -9.45
CA ALA A 142 -0.89 -0.15 -10.26
C ALA A 142 0.18 0.33 -11.28
N GLY A 143 1.34 -0.33 -11.35
CA GLY A 143 2.43 0.00 -12.26
C GLY A 143 3.37 1.11 -11.77
N GLY A 144 3.28 1.47 -10.49
CA GLY A 144 4.13 2.47 -9.85
C GLY A 144 3.67 3.92 -10.05
N VAL A 145 4.42 4.83 -9.42
CA VAL A 145 4.25 6.29 -9.58
C VAL A 145 4.88 6.72 -10.91
N ASN A 146 4.20 7.58 -11.66
CA ASN A 146 4.72 8.12 -12.92
C ASN A 146 5.92 9.06 -12.68
N GLU A 147 6.71 9.32 -13.71
CA GLU A 147 7.86 10.27 -13.63
C GLU A 147 7.45 11.68 -13.20
N THR A 148 6.23 12.11 -13.55
CA THR A 148 5.66 13.41 -13.12
C THR A 148 4.90 13.32 -11.80
N GLY A 149 4.91 12.16 -11.14
CA GLY A 149 4.21 11.89 -9.89
C GLY A 149 5.07 12.19 -8.68
N SER A 150 4.43 12.66 -7.62
CA SER A 150 5.07 12.95 -6.35
C SER A 150 5.47 11.67 -5.63
N ASN A 151 6.69 11.61 -5.10
CA ASN A 151 7.14 10.56 -4.20
C ASN A 151 6.40 10.56 -2.85
N ASN A 152 5.77 11.68 -2.50
CA ASN A 152 4.84 11.77 -1.37
C ASN A 152 3.45 11.34 -1.81
N VAL A 153 3.00 10.22 -1.26
CA VAL A 153 1.68 9.62 -1.49
C VAL A 153 0.75 9.99 -0.34
N LEU A 154 -0.49 10.32 -0.68
CA LEU A 154 -1.55 10.54 0.29
C LEU A 154 -2.37 9.26 0.44
N LEU A 155 -2.43 8.73 1.65
CA LEU A 155 -3.35 7.65 2.02
C LEU A 155 -4.50 8.24 2.83
N MET A 156 -5.69 8.22 2.25
CA MET A 156 -6.94 8.51 2.93
C MET A 156 -7.55 7.19 3.38
N THR A 157 -7.73 7.04 4.68
CA THR A 157 -8.13 5.78 5.28
C THR A 157 -9.10 6.01 6.43
N THR A 158 -9.98 5.05 6.72
CA THR A 158 -10.85 5.10 7.90
C THR A 158 -10.43 4.02 8.87
N ARG A 159 -9.90 4.42 10.03
CA ARG A 159 -9.50 3.50 11.11
C ARG A 159 -10.36 3.78 12.34
N ASN A 160 -10.94 2.74 12.93
CA ASN A 160 -11.83 2.86 14.10
C ASN A 160 -12.97 3.87 13.90
N GLY A 161 -13.54 3.93 12.68
CA GLY A 161 -14.61 4.87 12.32
C GLY A 161 -14.18 6.33 12.17
N ARG A 162 -12.88 6.63 12.27
CA ARG A 162 -12.34 8.00 12.08
C ARG A 162 -11.58 8.10 10.78
N PRO A 163 -11.89 9.08 9.91
CA PRO A 163 -11.07 9.34 8.74
C PRO A 163 -9.70 9.85 9.18
N GLN A 164 -8.66 9.33 8.53
CA GLN A 164 -7.27 9.69 8.72
C GLN A 164 -6.66 9.98 7.35
N ARG A 165 -5.79 10.99 7.32
CA ARG A 165 -4.97 11.32 6.17
C ARG A 165 -3.51 11.12 6.58
N LEU A 166 -2.84 10.20 5.89
CA LEU A 166 -1.43 9.89 6.10
C LEU A 166 -0.65 10.35 4.87
N GLU A 167 0.45 11.05 5.09
CA GLU A 167 1.40 11.42 4.03
C GLU A 167 2.61 10.50 4.15
N ILE A 168 2.92 9.79 3.08
CA ILE A 168 3.94 8.73 3.06
C ILE A 168 4.95 9.09 1.99
N ASP A 169 6.19 9.32 2.39
CA ASP A 169 7.32 9.48 1.47
C ASP A 169 7.87 8.10 1.09
N LEU A 170 7.63 7.70 -0.15
CA LEU A 170 8.07 6.40 -0.66
C LEU A 170 9.59 6.28 -0.71
N VAL A 171 10.29 7.35 -1.10
CA VAL A 171 11.76 7.33 -1.22
C VAL A 171 12.39 7.16 0.15
N GLU A 172 11.90 7.90 1.14
CA GLU A 172 12.38 7.78 2.51
C GLU A 172 12.10 6.39 3.09
N MET A 173 10.92 5.84 2.84
CA MET A 173 10.53 4.49 3.28
C MET A 173 11.51 3.42 2.78
N PHE A 174 11.86 3.44 1.49
CA PHE A 174 12.78 2.45 0.91
C PHE A 174 14.25 2.71 1.24
N SER A 175 14.68 3.99 1.24
CA SER A 175 16.09 4.33 1.48
C SER A 175 16.53 4.08 2.92
N THR A 176 15.63 4.28 3.89
CA THR A 176 15.91 4.01 5.31
C THR A 176 15.65 2.55 5.71
N GLY A 177 14.91 1.81 4.89
CA GLY A 177 14.43 0.47 5.22
C GLY A 177 13.34 0.45 6.30
N ASP A 178 12.77 1.61 6.66
CA ASP A 178 11.70 1.72 7.65
C ASP A 178 10.35 1.29 7.06
N LEU A 179 10.12 -0.02 7.06
CA LEU A 179 8.86 -0.62 6.60
C LEU A 179 7.67 -0.34 7.53
N SER A 180 7.86 0.35 8.67
CA SER A 180 6.73 0.77 9.51
C SER A 180 5.80 1.76 8.78
N LYS A 181 6.34 2.47 7.78
CA LYS A 181 5.60 3.39 6.90
C LYS A 181 4.86 2.68 5.76
N ASP A 182 5.11 1.38 5.53
CA ASP A 182 4.41 0.60 4.52
C ASP A 182 3.08 0.08 5.06
N VAL A 183 2.09 0.97 5.07
CA VAL A 183 0.80 0.75 5.76
C VAL A 183 0.04 -0.43 5.15
N VAL A 184 -0.47 -1.31 6.02
CA VAL A 184 -1.46 -2.33 5.62
C VAL A 184 -2.77 -1.65 5.27
N LEU A 185 -3.26 -1.93 4.08
CA LEU A 185 -4.46 -1.33 3.53
C LEU A 185 -5.71 -2.06 4.01
N GLN A 186 -6.83 -1.34 4.05
CA GLN A 186 -8.14 -1.88 4.33
C GLN A 186 -9.12 -1.50 3.21
N ALA A 187 -10.21 -2.26 3.12
CA ALA A 187 -11.30 -1.99 2.21
C ALA A 187 -11.78 -0.54 2.35
N GLY A 188 -11.91 0.15 1.21
CA GLY A 188 -12.34 1.55 1.14
C GLY A 188 -11.20 2.57 1.26
N ASP A 189 -9.96 2.15 1.54
CA ASP A 189 -8.82 3.07 1.52
C ASP A 189 -8.64 3.70 0.13
N THR A 190 -8.23 4.97 0.10
CA THR A 190 -7.94 5.70 -1.13
C THR A 190 -6.50 6.21 -1.10
N ILE A 191 -5.74 5.76 -2.07
CA ILE A 191 -4.35 6.12 -2.32
C ILE A 191 -4.35 7.17 -3.43
N PHE A 192 -3.82 8.34 -3.15
CA PHE A 192 -3.78 9.45 -4.09
C PHE A 192 -2.34 9.92 -4.28
N VAL A 193 -1.89 9.91 -5.54
CA VAL A 193 -0.55 10.36 -5.91
C VAL A 193 -0.64 11.72 -6.59
N ASN A 194 -0.17 12.76 -5.90
CA ASN A 194 -0.12 14.11 -6.45
C ASN A 194 0.85 14.22 -7.63
N LYS A 195 0.72 15.30 -8.41
CA LYS A 195 1.77 15.68 -9.34
C LYS A 195 3.01 16.09 -8.54
N ALA A 196 4.19 15.73 -9.02
CA ALA A 196 5.43 16.21 -8.44
C ALA A 196 5.49 17.75 -8.52
N PRO A 197 6.02 18.43 -7.49
CA PRO A 197 6.27 19.86 -7.58
C PRO A 197 7.24 20.13 -8.74
N ASN A 198 7.11 21.29 -9.38
CA ASN A 198 7.94 21.65 -10.52
C ASN A 198 8.59 23.01 -10.31
N TYR A 199 9.63 23.28 -11.09
CA TYR A 199 10.26 24.58 -11.24
C TYR A 199 10.50 24.86 -12.72
N TYR A 200 10.80 26.11 -13.06
CA TYR A 200 10.98 26.55 -14.44
C TYR A 200 12.38 27.10 -14.65
N VAL A 201 13.00 26.79 -15.77
CA VAL A 201 14.30 27.36 -16.17
C VAL A 201 14.18 27.94 -17.57
N TYR A 202 14.63 29.18 -17.77
CA TYR A 202 14.72 29.79 -19.10
C TYR A 202 15.83 30.83 -19.22
N GLY A 203 16.01 31.35 -20.42
CA GLY A 203 17.09 32.28 -20.77
C GLY A 203 18.26 31.52 -21.40
N GLN A 204 19.48 31.87 -21.02
CA GLN A 204 20.71 31.29 -21.56
C GLN A 204 21.07 29.93 -20.93
N VAL A 205 20.15 28.97 -21.06
CA VAL A 205 20.36 27.55 -20.72
C VAL A 205 20.17 26.68 -21.96
N GLN A 206 20.82 25.51 -21.99
CA GLN A 206 20.78 24.60 -23.14
C GLN A 206 19.36 24.09 -23.44
N ARG A 207 18.58 23.78 -22.40
CA ARG A 207 17.22 23.25 -22.50
C ARG A 207 16.28 24.04 -21.58
N PRO A 208 15.70 25.14 -22.05
CA PRO A 208 14.65 25.86 -21.32
C PRO A 208 13.43 24.95 -21.15
N GLY A 209 12.74 25.05 -20.01
CA GLY A 209 11.54 24.27 -19.79
C GLY A 209 11.12 24.15 -18.33
N GLN A 210 10.08 23.34 -18.14
CA GLN A 210 9.59 22.91 -16.84
C GLN A 210 10.26 21.61 -16.43
N TYR A 211 10.64 21.52 -15.15
CA TYR A 211 11.32 20.35 -14.59
C TYR A 211 10.71 19.96 -13.26
N VAL A 212 10.74 18.66 -12.96
CA VAL A 212 10.34 18.12 -11.66
C VAL A 212 11.36 18.51 -10.59
N LEU A 213 10.85 19.05 -9.49
CA LEU A 213 11.60 19.44 -8.31
C LEU A 213 11.84 18.23 -7.41
N ASP A 214 13.12 17.86 -7.25
CA ASP A 214 13.53 16.82 -6.31
C ASP A 214 13.74 17.39 -4.90
N ARG A 215 13.72 16.52 -3.88
CA ARG A 215 13.93 16.92 -2.48
C ARG A 215 15.34 17.49 -2.30
N GLY A 216 15.44 18.69 -1.73
CA GLY A 216 16.72 19.34 -1.43
C GLY A 216 17.46 19.89 -2.65
N MET A 217 16.77 20.05 -3.79
CA MET A 217 17.39 20.52 -5.03
C MET A 217 17.90 21.96 -4.90
N THR A 218 19.10 22.21 -5.43
CA THR A 218 19.73 23.54 -5.46
C THR A 218 19.61 24.23 -6.81
N VAL A 219 19.89 25.54 -6.88
CA VAL A 219 19.92 26.31 -8.13
C VAL A 219 20.91 25.71 -9.14
N ALA A 220 22.08 25.27 -8.71
CA ALA A 220 23.06 24.63 -9.59
C ALA A 220 22.52 23.35 -10.23
N GLN A 221 21.93 22.46 -9.42
CA GLN A 221 21.34 21.22 -9.91
C GLN A 221 20.16 21.50 -10.84
N ALA A 222 19.38 22.53 -10.53
CA ALA A 222 18.24 22.95 -11.31
C ALA A 222 18.63 23.40 -12.73
N VAL A 223 19.68 24.24 -12.83
CA VAL A 223 20.26 24.67 -14.11
C VAL A 223 20.93 23.51 -14.84
N ALA A 224 21.59 22.60 -14.12
CA ALA A 224 22.21 21.41 -14.68
C ALA A 224 21.17 20.45 -15.31
N LYS A 225 20.01 20.24 -14.66
CA LYS A 225 18.86 19.51 -15.27
C LYS A 225 18.41 20.15 -16.58
N GLY A 226 18.48 21.48 -16.68
CA GLY A 226 18.28 22.25 -17.91
C GLY A 226 19.41 22.14 -18.95
N GLY A 227 20.35 21.21 -18.78
CA GLY A 227 21.51 21.02 -19.66
C GLY A 227 22.67 22.00 -19.41
N GLY A 228 22.60 22.82 -18.36
CA GLY A 228 23.62 23.83 -18.06
C GLY A 228 23.48 25.12 -18.85
N LEU A 229 24.45 26.01 -18.69
CA LEU A 229 24.50 27.31 -19.36
C LEU A 229 24.80 27.15 -20.86
N THR A 230 24.28 28.07 -21.70
CA THR A 230 24.78 28.22 -23.07
C THR A 230 26.15 28.89 -23.07
N LEU A 231 26.82 28.92 -24.23
CA LEU A 231 28.07 29.68 -24.41
C LEU A 231 27.93 31.19 -24.13
N ARG A 232 26.69 31.70 -24.15
CA ARG A 232 26.37 33.09 -23.86
C ARG A 232 25.81 33.28 -22.46
N GLY A 233 25.59 32.23 -21.69
CA GLY A 233 25.05 32.31 -20.33
C GLY A 233 26.11 32.64 -19.29
N THR A 234 25.69 33.23 -18.17
CA THR A 234 26.54 33.48 -17.01
C THR A 234 25.84 33.08 -15.72
N ASP A 235 26.61 32.49 -14.80
CA ASP A 235 26.20 32.15 -13.44
C ASP A 235 25.87 33.41 -12.60
N ARG A 236 26.64 34.49 -12.75
CA ARG A 236 26.39 35.80 -12.09
C ARG A 236 25.08 36.44 -12.54
N GLY A 237 24.62 36.09 -13.74
CA GLY A 237 23.36 36.55 -14.31
C GLY A 237 22.13 35.74 -13.91
N ILE A 238 22.27 34.73 -13.05
CA ILE A 238 21.14 33.93 -12.59
C ILE A 238 20.24 34.82 -11.71
N ARG A 239 18.93 34.77 -11.97
CA ARG A 239 17.90 35.41 -11.17
C ARG A 239 16.84 34.37 -10.82
N LEU A 240 16.43 34.38 -9.56
CA LEU A 240 15.38 33.49 -9.06
C LEU A 240 14.13 34.31 -8.78
N HIS A 241 13.07 34.08 -9.54
CA HIS A 241 11.77 34.68 -9.30
C HIS A 241 10.97 33.72 -8.43
N ARG A 242 10.79 34.09 -7.17
CA ARG A 242 10.10 33.29 -6.17
C ARG A 242 8.78 33.96 -5.82
N ARG A 243 7.69 33.20 -5.88
CA ARG A 243 6.38 33.67 -5.42
C ARG A 243 6.36 33.71 -3.89
N VAL A 244 6.02 34.87 -3.32
CA VAL A 244 5.88 35.10 -1.88
C VAL A 244 4.44 35.57 -1.62
N GLY A 245 3.60 34.69 -1.07
CA GLY A 245 2.15 34.93 -0.94
C GLY A 245 1.40 34.87 -2.28
N ASP A 246 0.17 35.38 -2.32
CA ASP A 246 -0.72 35.16 -3.47
C ASP A 246 -0.36 35.94 -4.74
N ARG A 247 0.38 37.05 -4.64
CA ARG A 247 0.64 37.93 -5.81
C ARG A 247 2.03 38.56 -5.92
N ASN A 248 2.88 38.47 -4.90
CA ASN A 248 4.19 39.13 -4.96
C ASN A 248 5.25 38.17 -5.51
N ILE A 249 5.95 38.58 -6.55
CA ILE A 249 7.12 37.89 -7.07
C ILE A 249 8.34 38.63 -6.54
N GLN A 250 9.16 37.94 -5.75
CA GLN A 250 10.45 38.44 -5.32
C GLN A 250 11.51 37.98 -6.31
N VAL A 251 12.30 38.93 -6.82
CA VAL A 251 13.47 38.63 -7.65
C VAL A 251 14.69 38.58 -6.73
N LEU A 252 15.35 37.43 -6.69
CA LEU A 252 16.52 37.18 -5.88
C LEU A 252 17.75 36.96 -6.78
N GLU A 253 18.92 37.27 -6.24
CA GLU A 253 20.22 36.87 -6.78
C GLU A 253 20.70 35.67 -5.97
N PRO A 254 20.34 34.43 -6.35
CA PRO A 254 20.64 33.26 -5.54
C PRO A 254 22.11 32.88 -5.67
N LYS A 255 22.63 32.22 -4.65
CA LYS A 255 23.84 31.41 -4.77
C LYS A 255 23.51 30.07 -5.43
N LEU A 256 24.53 29.42 -5.98
CA LEU A 256 24.40 28.14 -6.67
C LEU A 256 23.95 26.98 -5.75
N ASP A 257 24.28 27.07 -4.46
CA ASP A 257 23.93 26.13 -3.40
C ASP A 257 22.58 26.45 -2.73
N ASP A 258 21.95 27.59 -3.06
CA ASP A 258 20.67 27.94 -2.47
C ASP A 258 19.58 26.94 -2.89
N PRO A 259 18.69 26.54 -1.96
CA PRO A 259 17.60 25.61 -2.25
C PRO A 259 16.51 26.29 -3.07
N ILE A 260 15.95 25.54 -4.02
CA ILE A 260 14.79 25.96 -4.80
C ILE A 260 13.48 25.42 -4.21
N ARG A 261 12.38 26.11 -4.50
CA ARG A 261 11.04 25.82 -4.01
C ARG A 261 10.10 25.48 -5.16
N PRO A 262 8.95 24.83 -4.88
CA PRO A 262 7.91 24.64 -5.88
C PRO A 262 7.53 25.97 -6.54
N ASP A 263 7.33 25.93 -7.85
CA ASP A 263 6.97 27.05 -8.73
C ASP A 263 8.01 28.17 -8.84
N ASP A 264 9.23 27.95 -8.34
CA ASP A 264 10.35 28.86 -8.59
C ASP A 264 10.67 28.94 -10.08
N LEU A 265 11.08 30.13 -10.51
CA LEU A 265 11.42 30.42 -11.89
C LEU A 265 12.86 30.97 -11.96
N ILE A 266 13.73 30.23 -12.65
CA ILE A 266 15.15 30.49 -12.76
C ILE A 266 15.41 31.09 -14.13
N PHE A 267 15.82 32.35 -14.15
CA PHE A 267 16.19 33.07 -15.36
C PHE A 267 17.70 33.22 -15.44
N VAL A 268 18.29 32.75 -16.54
CA VAL A 268 19.72 32.91 -16.82
C VAL A 268 19.91 34.02 -17.85
N ARG A 269 20.58 35.10 -17.45
CA ARG A 269 20.90 36.21 -18.35
C ARG A 269 22.06 35.89 -19.30
N GLU A 270 22.12 36.64 -20.38
CA GLU A 270 23.29 36.70 -21.25
C GLU A 270 24.47 37.36 -20.56
N SER A 271 25.66 36.82 -20.81
CA SER A 271 26.94 37.37 -20.38
C SER A 271 27.21 38.64 -21.17
N ILE A 272 27.26 39.75 -20.45
CA ILE A 272 27.78 41.03 -20.95
C ILE A 272 29.29 40.94 -20.73
N PHE A 273 30.05 40.94 -21.82
CA PHE A 273 31.51 40.85 -21.85
C PHE A 273 32.20 41.81 -20.87
#